data_AF-A0A6P0WDK3-F1
#
_entry.id   AF-A0A6P0WDK3-F1
#
_cell.length_a   1.000
_cell.length_b   1.000
_cell.length_c   1.000
_cell.angle_alpha   90.00
_cell.angle_beta   90.00
_cell.angle_gamma   90.00
#
_symmetry.space_group_name_H-M   'P 1'
#
loop_
_entity.id
_entity.type
_entity.pdbx_description
1 polymer ?
#
loop_
_entity_poly.entity_id
_entity_poly.type
_entity_poly.pdbx_seq_one_letter_code
_entity_poly.pdbx_strand_id
1 'polypeptide(L)'
;MNTVRTVSDTKRDFYTYHTRPINSIYRRVVEELMVEMHLLSVNVDFNYDPIYGLGVVTCFDRFMQSYQPEHDKESIFNALCQAVGGEAQQYQEDAQRLKTSVDSMSGQDLISWLSSPTSENGSGDLATTIAAIAQNSQFKYSRLFAIGLFSLLEQTDSELAQDQKQLEEVINNISSGLNLPSEKLQKDLELYRSNLEKMAQARVVIEDAIQADRKKREERAKEKEEKSATPSSDSTPSAPEESDSSSDSSEDEAPSS
;
A
#
# COMPACT_ATOMS: atom_id res chain seq x y z
N MET A 1 15.41 -18.05 -27.65
CA MET A 1 13.98 -17.67 -27.62
C MET A 1 13.78 -16.85 -26.35
N ASN A 2 13.58 -15.54 -26.44
CA ASN A 2 13.19 -14.75 -25.27
C ASN A 2 11.72 -15.06 -24.99
N THR A 3 11.47 -15.97 -24.04
CA THR A 3 10.13 -16.18 -23.51
C THR A 3 9.66 -14.89 -22.85
N VAL A 4 8.59 -14.30 -23.38
CA VAL A 4 7.94 -13.14 -22.76
C VAL A 4 7.60 -13.52 -21.32
N ARG A 5 8.10 -12.73 -20.37
CA ARG A 5 7.92 -12.96 -18.94
C ARG A 5 6.43 -12.98 -18.60
N THR A 6 5.98 -13.92 -17.77
CA THR A 6 4.57 -14.01 -17.37
C THR A 6 4.30 -13.24 -16.07
N VAL A 7 3.04 -12.92 -15.82
CA VAL A 7 2.59 -12.37 -14.52
C VAL A 7 3.00 -13.31 -13.38
N SER A 8 2.91 -14.63 -13.59
CA SER A 8 3.31 -15.64 -12.59
C SER A 8 4.80 -15.59 -12.28
N ASP A 9 5.66 -15.35 -13.29
CA ASP A 9 7.09 -15.16 -13.07
C ASP A 9 7.36 -13.89 -12.25
N THR A 10 6.69 -12.78 -12.57
CA THR A 10 6.79 -11.54 -11.79
C THR A 10 6.32 -11.74 -10.34
N LYS A 11 5.20 -12.44 -10.11
CA LYS A 11 4.75 -12.76 -8.74
C LYS A 11 5.76 -13.61 -7.99
N ARG A 12 6.36 -14.61 -8.65
CA ARG A 12 7.40 -15.45 -8.04
C ARG A 12 8.63 -14.65 -7.65
N ASP A 13 9.08 -13.74 -8.51
CA ASP A 13 10.24 -12.90 -8.23
C ASP A 13 9.95 -11.93 -7.09
N PHE A 14 8.75 -11.32 -7.04
CA PHE A 14 8.32 -10.48 -5.92
C PHE A 14 8.44 -11.22 -4.57
N TYR A 15 7.91 -12.43 -4.47
CA TYR A 15 8.00 -13.23 -3.24
C TYR A 15 9.40 -13.81 -2.98
N THR A 16 10.30 -13.77 -3.96
CA THR A 16 11.73 -14.08 -3.76
C THR A 16 12.46 -12.90 -3.11
N TYR A 17 12.12 -11.67 -3.51
CA TYR A 17 12.71 -10.44 -2.96
C TYR A 17 12.08 -10.02 -1.62
N HIS A 18 10.77 -10.26 -1.43
CA HIS A 18 10.06 -10.01 -0.18
C HIS A 18 9.36 -11.27 0.33
N THR A 19 10.00 -11.94 1.28
CA THR A 19 9.55 -13.23 1.84
C THR A 19 8.64 -13.10 3.06
N ARG A 20 8.48 -11.88 3.60
CA ARG A 20 7.69 -11.65 4.81
C ARG A 20 6.19 -11.62 4.48
N PRO A 21 5.31 -12.00 5.42
CA PRO A 21 3.87 -11.93 5.21
C PRO A 21 3.38 -10.48 5.07
N ILE A 22 2.62 -10.21 4.02
CA ILE A 22 1.91 -8.94 3.84
C ILE A 22 0.48 -9.10 4.37
N ASN A 23 0.07 -8.13 5.20
CA ASN A 23 -1.31 -8.02 5.69
C ASN A 23 -2.30 -8.07 4.52
N SER A 24 -3.37 -8.86 4.65
CA SER A 24 -4.30 -9.19 3.57
C SER A 24 -4.93 -7.96 2.89
N ILE A 25 -5.13 -6.86 3.62
CA ILE A 25 -5.75 -5.63 3.10
C ILE A 25 -4.81 -4.93 2.11
N TYR A 26 -3.52 -4.88 2.46
CA TYR A 26 -2.48 -4.31 1.61
C TYR A 26 -1.99 -5.27 0.53
N ARG A 27 -2.09 -6.58 0.76
CA ARG A 27 -1.73 -7.60 -0.24
C ARG A 27 -2.46 -7.37 -1.56
N ARG A 28 -3.76 -7.06 -1.50
CA ARG A 28 -4.55 -6.78 -2.71
C ARG A 28 -3.98 -5.58 -3.48
N VAL A 29 -3.66 -4.49 -2.79
CA VAL A 29 -3.03 -3.30 -3.39
C VAL A 29 -1.71 -3.67 -4.07
N VAL A 30 -0.84 -4.37 -3.35
CA VAL A 30 0.48 -4.76 -3.85
C VAL A 30 0.36 -5.68 -5.08
N GLU A 31 -0.55 -6.66 -5.04
CA GLU A 31 -0.77 -7.56 -6.17
C GLU A 31 -1.36 -6.86 -7.40
N GLU A 32 -2.36 -5.98 -7.21
CA GLU A 32 -2.96 -5.22 -8.32
C GLU A 32 -1.92 -4.28 -8.95
N LEU A 33 -1.14 -3.57 -8.12
CA LEU A 33 -0.06 -2.70 -8.60
C LEU A 33 1.02 -3.49 -9.35
N MET A 34 1.46 -4.63 -8.81
CA MET A 34 2.45 -5.50 -9.45
C MET A 34 1.97 -6.01 -10.82
N VAL A 35 0.71 -6.45 -10.92
CA VAL A 35 0.14 -6.92 -12.19
C VAL A 35 0.04 -5.78 -13.19
N GLU A 36 -0.39 -4.60 -12.78
CA GLU A 36 -0.44 -3.43 -13.66
C GLU A 36 0.95 -3.04 -14.18
N MET A 37 1.94 -2.94 -13.30
CA MET A 37 3.33 -2.63 -13.69
C MET A 37 3.88 -3.68 -14.66
N HIS A 38 3.58 -4.97 -14.45
CA HIS A 38 3.98 -6.04 -15.35
C HIS A 38 3.33 -5.92 -16.73
N LEU A 39 2.00 -5.72 -16.78
CA LEU A 39 1.28 -5.63 -18.06
C LEU A 39 1.71 -4.41 -18.87
N LEU A 40 2.16 -3.34 -18.21
CA LEU A 40 2.81 -2.21 -18.85
C LEU A 40 4.21 -2.57 -19.35
N SER A 41 5.06 -3.18 -18.52
CA SER A 41 6.46 -3.46 -18.88
C SER A 41 6.64 -4.40 -20.07
N VAL A 42 5.66 -5.28 -20.34
CA VAL A 42 5.67 -6.17 -21.50
C VAL A 42 4.93 -5.61 -22.72
N ASN A 43 4.32 -4.43 -22.61
CA ASN A 43 3.63 -3.79 -23.72
C ASN A 43 4.64 -3.09 -24.65
N VAL A 44 4.55 -3.36 -25.95
CA VAL A 44 5.51 -2.85 -26.95
C VAL A 44 5.52 -1.33 -27.09
N ASP A 45 4.40 -0.66 -26.79
CA ASP A 45 4.26 0.79 -26.89
C ASP A 45 4.61 1.49 -25.56
N PHE A 46 4.76 0.73 -24.49
CA PHE A 46 5.11 1.27 -23.18
C PHE A 46 6.58 1.63 -23.11
N ASN A 47 6.85 2.84 -22.63
CA ASN A 47 8.17 3.31 -22.30
C ASN A 47 8.10 3.97 -20.93
N TYR A 48 9.10 3.72 -20.09
CA TYR A 48 9.19 4.38 -18.80
C TYR A 48 9.39 5.89 -19.00
N ASP A 49 8.66 6.69 -18.21
CA ASP A 49 8.85 8.12 -18.09
C ASP A 49 8.76 8.53 -16.61
N PRO A 50 9.39 9.66 -16.20
CA PRO A 50 9.36 10.12 -14.82
C PRO A 50 7.95 10.38 -14.25
N ILE A 51 6.95 10.75 -15.07
CA ILE A 51 5.57 11.00 -14.61
C ILE A 51 4.91 9.67 -14.23
N TYR A 52 5.10 8.61 -15.03
CA TYR A 52 4.74 7.25 -14.65
C TYR A 52 5.44 6.82 -13.35
N GLY A 53 6.76 7.08 -13.22
CA GLY A 53 7.54 6.76 -12.02
C GLY A 53 6.97 7.43 -10.77
N LEU A 54 6.68 8.73 -10.85
CA LEU A 54 5.97 9.48 -9.81
C LEU A 54 4.61 8.85 -9.47
N GLY A 55 3.85 8.44 -10.49
CA GLY A 55 2.58 7.76 -10.31
C GLY A 55 2.67 6.46 -9.52
N VAL A 56 3.69 5.65 -9.80
CA VAL A 56 3.97 4.40 -9.06
C VAL A 56 4.31 4.69 -7.60
N VAL A 57 5.22 5.63 -7.35
CA VAL A 57 5.62 6.04 -5.99
C VAL A 57 4.41 6.57 -5.22
N THR A 58 3.66 7.54 -5.79
CA THR A 58 2.49 8.12 -5.13
C THR A 58 1.42 7.07 -4.87
N CYS A 59 1.13 6.18 -5.84
CA CYS A 59 0.15 5.12 -5.66
C CYS A 59 0.57 4.20 -4.50
N PHE A 60 1.82 3.74 -4.49
CA PHE A 60 2.32 2.92 -3.41
C PHE A 60 2.21 3.64 -2.06
N ASP A 61 2.76 4.84 -1.93
CA ASP A 61 2.81 5.59 -0.68
C ASP A 61 1.42 5.86 -0.11
N ARG A 62 0.49 6.33 -0.93
CA ARG A 62 -0.88 6.67 -0.51
C ARG A 62 -1.66 5.42 -0.08
N PHE A 63 -1.56 4.32 -0.84
CA PHE A 63 -2.26 3.09 -0.48
C PHE A 63 -1.59 2.32 0.68
N MET A 64 -0.27 2.49 0.88
CA MET A 64 0.53 1.86 1.93
C MET A 64 0.76 2.75 3.15
N GLN A 65 0.04 3.88 3.29
CA GLN A 65 0.01 4.67 4.53
C GLN A 65 -0.20 3.74 5.73
N SER A 66 0.24 4.09 6.94
CA SER A 66 0.02 3.34 8.19
C SER A 66 0.21 1.80 8.13
N TYR A 67 0.97 1.26 7.17
CA TYR A 67 1.25 -0.16 7.08
C TYR A 67 2.08 -0.58 8.29
N GLN A 68 1.83 -1.78 8.82
CA GLN A 68 2.59 -2.31 9.94
C GLN A 68 3.13 -3.72 9.62
N PRO A 69 4.43 -3.97 9.88
CA PRO A 69 5.40 -3.03 10.44
C PRO A 69 5.92 -2.03 9.38
N GLU A 70 6.12 -0.77 9.77
CA GLU A 70 6.48 0.34 8.85
C GLU A 70 7.75 0.08 8.01
N HIS A 71 8.76 -0.55 8.61
CA HIS A 71 10.03 -0.84 7.94
C HIS A 71 9.91 -1.85 6.77
N ASP A 72 8.82 -2.62 6.72
CA ASP A 72 8.59 -3.55 5.61
C ASP A 72 8.14 -2.83 4.33
N LYS A 73 7.62 -1.59 4.42
CA LYS A 73 7.18 -0.84 3.23
C LYS A 73 8.28 -0.67 2.21
N GLU A 74 9.49 -0.32 2.66
CA GLU A 74 10.65 -0.16 1.78
C GLU A 74 11.00 -1.48 1.09
N SER A 75 11.01 -2.58 1.84
CA SER A 75 11.26 -3.91 1.28
C SER A 75 10.19 -4.32 0.24
N ILE A 76 8.91 -4.02 0.50
CA ILE A 76 7.81 -4.30 -0.43
C ILE A 76 7.97 -3.47 -1.70
N PHE A 77 8.25 -2.16 -1.58
CA PHE A 77 8.45 -1.30 -2.74
C PHE A 77 9.65 -1.74 -3.59
N ASN A 78 10.77 -2.05 -2.94
CA ASN A 78 11.97 -2.57 -3.61
C ASN A 78 11.68 -3.86 -4.37
N ALA A 79 10.97 -4.80 -3.73
CA ALA A 79 10.56 -6.05 -4.37
C ALA A 79 9.60 -5.83 -5.56
N LEU A 80 8.67 -4.87 -5.47
CA LEU A 80 7.76 -4.52 -6.57
C LEU A 80 8.53 -4.05 -7.81
N CYS A 81 9.42 -3.08 -7.66
CA CYS A 81 10.22 -2.56 -8.76
C CYS A 81 11.12 -3.65 -9.37
N GLN A 82 11.84 -4.41 -8.54
CA GLN A 82 12.72 -5.47 -9.00
C GLN A 82 11.97 -6.60 -9.71
N ALA A 83 10.75 -6.93 -9.27
CA ALA A 83 9.93 -7.98 -9.87
C ALA A 83 9.41 -7.64 -11.27
N VAL A 84 9.45 -6.38 -11.69
CA VAL A 84 9.18 -5.96 -13.08
C VAL A 84 10.44 -5.56 -13.84
N GLY A 85 11.63 -5.77 -13.25
CA GLY A 85 12.92 -5.46 -13.86
C GLY A 85 13.34 -3.99 -13.73
N GLY A 86 12.71 -3.21 -12.85
CA GLY A 86 13.10 -1.82 -12.55
C GLY A 86 13.88 -1.68 -11.25
N GLU A 87 14.43 -0.49 -11.02
CA GLU A 87 15.19 -0.15 -9.82
C GLU A 87 14.43 0.85 -8.95
N ALA A 88 14.09 0.48 -7.71
CA ALA A 88 13.28 1.33 -6.83
C ALA A 88 13.90 2.73 -6.58
N GLN A 89 15.23 2.80 -6.53
CA GLN A 89 15.95 4.06 -6.38
C GLN A 89 15.66 5.01 -7.56
N GLN A 90 15.64 4.52 -8.80
CA GLN A 90 15.30 5.32 -9.98
C GLN A 90 13.90 5.92 -9.86
N TYR A 91 12.91 5.11 -9.49
CA TYR A 91 11.52 5.57 -9.31
C TYR A 91 11.43 6.69 -8.25
N GLN A 92 12.12 6.52 -7.12
CA GLN A 92 12.12 7.49 -6.02
C GLN A 92 12.84 8.79 -6.40
N GLU A 93 14.02 8.69 -7.02
CA GLU A 93 14.80 9.85 -7.45
C GLU A 93 14.10 10.66 -8.54
N ASP A 94 13.53 10.00 -9.55
CA ASP A 94 12.77 10.65 -10.62
C ASP A 94 11.51 11.32 -10.06
N ALA A 95 10.78 10.64 -9.18
CA ALA A 95 9.59 11.21 -8.52
C ALA A 95 9.94 12.45 -7.69
N GLN A 96 11.03 12.41 -6.93
CA GLN A 96 11.49 13.54 -6.14
C GLN A 96 11.96 14.70 -7.02
N ARG A 97 12.72 14.40 -8.09
CA ARG A 97 13.18 15.40 -9.07
C ARG A 97 12.00 16.13 -9.71
N LEU A 98 10.96 15.39 -10.10
CA LEU A 98 9.74 15.98 -10.67
C LEU A 98 9.01 16.88 -9.67
N LYS A 99 8.80 16.43 -8.43
CA LYS A 99 8.16 17.25 -7.38
C LYS A 99 8.93 18.55 -7.15
N THR A 100 10.25 18.47 -6.98
CA THR A 100 11.10 19.66 -6.80
C THR A 100 11.10 20.59 -8.01
N SER A 101 10.93 20.06 -9.23
CA SER A 101 10.87 20.88 -10.44
C SER A 101 9.60 21.76 -10.52
N VAL A 102 8.51 21.35 -9.86
CA VAL A 102 7.25 22.11 -9.85
C VAL A 102 7.06 22.96 -8.59
N ASP A 103 7.90 22.81 -7.56
CA ASP A 103 7.79 23.56 -6.29
C ASP A 103 7.88 25.10 -6.47
N SER A 104 8.57 25.57 -7.52
CA SER A 104 8.66 27.00 -7.84
C SER A 104 7.64 27.47 -8.88
N MET A 105 6.78 26.58 -9.39
CA MET A 105 5.77 26.90 -10.40
C MET A 105 4.41 27.16 -9.73
N SER A 106 3.61 28.08 -10.27
CA SER A 106 2.21 28.17 -9.88
C SER A 106 1.40 27.05 -10.53
N GLY A 107 0.28 26.67 -9.92
CA GLY A 107 -0.65 25.70 -10.53
C GLY A 107 -1.09 26.10 -11.93
N GLN A 108 -1.35 27.39 -12.16
CA GLN A 108 -1.74 27.89 -13.49
C GLN A 108 -0.62 27.79 -14.53
N ASP A 109 0.63 28.02 -14.13
CA ASP A 109 1.78 27.87 -15.03
C ASP A 109 1.95 26.39 -15.44
N LEU A 110 1.81 25.47 -14.48
CA LEU A 110 1.87 24.03 -14.75
C LEU A 110 0.72 23.59 -15.68
N ILE A 111 -0.51 24.04 -15.42
CA ILE A 111 -1.68 23.71 -16.25
C ILE A 111 -1.50 24.23 -17.67
N SER A 112 -1.08 25.49 -17.81
CA SER A 112 -0.81 26.12 -19.11
C SER A 112 0.23 25.31 -19.90
N TRP A 113 1.30 24.90 -19.23
CA TRP A 113 2.36 24.12 -19.83
C TRP A 113 1.92 22.73 -20.28
N LEU A 114 1.20 21.99 -19.43
CA LEU A 114 0.67 20.66 -19.76
C LEU A 114 -0.38 20.71 -20.86
N SER A 115 -1.16 21.80 -20.94
CA SER A 115 -2.21 21.98 -21.94
C SER A 115 -1.68 22.46 -23.30
N SER A 116 -0.47 23.02 -23.34
CA SER A 116 0.15 23.51 -24.56
C SER A 116 1.68 23.35 -24.49
N PRO A 117 2.18 22.11 -24.56
CA PRO A 117 3.61 21.84 -24.45
C PRO A 117 4.36 22.37 -25.68
N THR A 118 5.11 23.47 -25.52
CA THR A 118 6.02 23.97 -26.55
C THR A 118 7.48 23.72 -26.16
N SER A 119 8.36 23.69 -27.17
CA SER A 119 9.81 23.62 -26.97
C SER A 119 10.40 24.87 -26.28
N GLU A 120 9.64 25.96 -26.17
CA GLU A 120 10.06 27.22 -25.52
C GLU A 120 9.62 27.31 -24.04
N ASN A 121 8.71 26.43 -23.58
CA ASN A 121 8.10 26.51 -22.25
C ASN A 121 9.02 26.10 -21.08
N GLY A 122 10.31 25.86 -21.32
CA GLY A 122 11.26 25.69 -20.23
C GLY A 122 12.53 24.93 -20.61
N SER A 123 13.61 25.23 -19.90
CA SER A 123 14.82 24.41 -19.86
C SER A 123 14.71 23.47 -18.65
N GLY A 124 14.49 22.18 -18.89
CA GLY A 124 14.33 21.19 -17.82
C GLY A 124 13.92 19.81 -18.30
N ASP A 125 14.16 18.81 -17.46
CA ASP A 125 13.89 17.39 -17.72
C ASP A 125 12.37 17.11 -17.91
N LEU A 126 11.52 17.80 -17.15
CA LEU A 126 10.07 17.72 -17.26
C LEU A 126 9.55 18.29 -18.60
N ALA A 127 10.15 19.38 -19.11
CA ALA A 127 9.80 19.96 -20.42
C ALA A 127 9.99 18.97 -21.55
N THR A 128 11.15 18.33 -21.53
CA THR A 128 11.55 17.35 -22.53
C THR A 128 10.63 16.13 -22.47
N THR A 129 10.32 15.68 -21.25
CA THR A 129 9.40 14.55 -21.01
C THR A 129 8.00 14.85 -21.56
N ILE A 130 7.40 15.98 -21.21
CA ILE A 130 6.04 16.35 -21.65
C ILE A 130 5.99 16.51 -23.17
N ALA A 131 6.98 17.19 -23.77
CA ALA A 131 7.05 17.37 -25.22
C ALA A 131 7.19 16.03 -25.97
N ALA A 132 8.01 15.11 -25.46
CA ALA A 132 8.16 13.77 -26.02
C ALA A 132 6.85 12.97 -25.97
N ILE A 133 6.10 13.07 -24.88
CA ILE A 133 4.79 12.43 -24.72
C ILE A 133 3.79 13.00 -25.74
N ALA A 134 3.67 14.33 -25.82
CA ALA A 134 2.71 15.00 -26.71
C ALA A 134 2.94 14.68 -28.19
N GLN A 135 4.21 14.46 -28.59
CA GLN A 135 4.60 14.11 -29.95
C GLN A 135 4.52 12.61 -30.26
N ASN A 136 4.36 11.75 -29.25
CA ASN A 136 4.31 10.30 -29.41
C ASN A 136 2.88 9.82 -29.69
N SER A 137 2.54 9.63 -30.97
CA SER A 137 1.24 9.11 -31.40
C SER A 137 0.91 7.68 -30.93
N GLN A 138 1.91 6.92 -30.45
CA GLN A 138 1.73 5.58 -29.88
C GLN A 138 1.94 5.58 -28.36
N PHE A 139 1.86 6.74 -27.70
CA PHE A 139 2.06 6.82 -26.25
C PHE A 139 1.12 5.87 -25.50
N LYS A 140 1.70 4.96 -24.72
CA LYS A 140 0.94 4.02 -23.91
C LYS A 140 0.45 4.68 -22.63
N TYR A 141 -0.76 5.20 -22.68
CA TYR A 141 -1.46 5.67 -21.48
C TYR A 141 -1.59 4.57 -20.41
N SER A 142 -1.36 4.95 -19.15
CA SER A 142 -1.61 4.12 -17.96
C SER A 142 -2.30 4.93 -16.85
N ARG A 143 -3.02 4.24 -15.97
CA ARG A 143 -3.61 4.84 -14.77
C ARG A 143 -2.51 5.38 -13.84
N LEU A 144 -1.37 4.71 -13.76
CA LEU A 144 -0.21 5.17 -13.00
C LEU A 144 0.31 6.51 -13.55
N PHE A 145 0.41 6.68 -14.86
CA PHE A 145 0.74 7.96 -15.47
C PHE A 145 -0.28 9.06 -15.10
N ALA A 146 -1.59 8.75 -15.11
CA ALA A 146 -2.62 9.67 -14.66
C ALA A 146 -2.44 10.11 -13.20
N ILE A 147 -2.13 9.16 -12.30
CA ILE A 147 -1.83 9.47 -10.89
C ILE A 147 -0.60 10.36 -10.78
N GLY A 148 0.43 10.14 -11.61
CA GLY A 148 1.61 11.00 -11.69
C GLY A 148 1.27 12.45 -12.06
N LEU A 149 0.50 12.63 -13.14
CA LEU A 149 0.01 13.96 -13.56
C LEU A 149 -0.80 14.63 -12.45
N PHE A 150 -1.74 13.91 -11.86
CA PHE A 150 -2.57 14.42 -10.77
C PHE A 150 -1.73 14.79 -9.54
N SER A 151 -0.67 14.03 -9.24
CA SER A 151 0.26 14.34 -8.13
C SER A 151 0.99 15.66 -8.35
N LEU A 152 1.38 15.99 -9.58
CA LEU A 152 2.01 17.27 -9.90
C LEU A 152 1.02 18.42 -9.72
N LEU A 153 -0.22 18.24 -10.18
CA LEU A 153 -1.29 19.21 -10.00
C LEU A 153 -1.57 19.48 -8.51
N GLU A 154 -1.76 18.42 -7.71
CA GLU A 154 -1.95 18.53 -6.24
C GLU A 154 -0.77 19.22 -5.54
N GLN A 155 0.46 19.02 -6.02
CA GLN A 155 1.66 19.65 -5.45
C GLN A 155 1.66 21.17 -5.66
N THR A 156 1.22 21.63 -6.84
CA THR A 156 1.22 23.07 -7.19
C THR A 156 -0.05 23.81 -6.74
N ASP A 157 -1.16 23.10 -6.60
CA ASP A 157 -2.45 23.63 -6.15
C ASP A 157 -3.20 22.54 -5.39
N SER A 158 -3.09 22.56 -4.06
CA SER A 158 -3.76 21.59 -3.19
C SER A 158 -5.28 21.73 -3.14
N GLU A 159 -5.82 22.87 -3.57
CA GLU A 159 -7.27 23.14 -3.59
C GLU A 159 -7.91 22.65 -4.89
N LEU A 160 -7.14 22.51 -5.98
CA LEU A 160 -7.61 22.00 -7.25
C LEU A 160 -8.27 20.61 -7.14
N ALA A 161 -7.79 19.76 -6.23
CA ALA A 161 -8.40 18.45 -5.99
C ALA A 161 -9.79 18.52 -5.35
N GLN A 162 -10.15 19.65 -4.72
CA GLN A 162 -11.40 19.84 -4.00
C GLN A 162 -12.52 20.39 -4.90
N ASP A 163 -12.19 21.14 -5.95
CA ASP A 163 -13.16 21.61 -6.94
C ASP A 163 -13.25 20.63 -8.12
N GLN A 164 -14.27 19.78 -8.09
CA GLN A 164 -14.50 18.77 -9.13
C GLN A 164 -14.69 19.39 -10.52
N LYS A 165 -15.35 20.55 -10.64
CA LYS A 165 -15.59 21.18 -11.94
C LYS A 165 -14.31 21.76 -12.50
N GLN A 166 -13.54 22.45 -11.67
CA GLN A 166 -12.25 23.00 -12.06
C GLN A 166 -11.28 21.86 -12.45
N LEU A 167 -11.27 20.77 -11.68
CA LEU A 167 -10.46 19.59 -12.00
C LEU A 167 -10.85 18.98 -13.35
N GLU A 168 -12.14 18.80 -13.62
CA GLU A 168 -12.62 18.29 -14.92
C GLU A 168 -12.19 19.17 -16.09
N GLU A 169 -12.30 20.49 -15.95
CA GLU A 169 -11.86 21.45 -16.97
C GLU A 169 -10.35 21.38 -17.20
N VAL A 170 -9.56 21.37 -16.13
CA VAL A 170 -8.10 21.24 -16.20
C VAL A 170 -7.69 19.92 -16.87
N ILE A 171 -8.32 18.81 -16.48
CA ILE A 171 -8.04 17.50 -17.07
C ILE A 171 -8.40 17.46 -18.56
N ASN A 172 -9.52 18.06 -18.98
CA ASN A 172 -9.88 18.15 -20.40
C ASN A 172 -8.85 18.95 -21.21
N ASN A 173 -8.37 20.06 -20.67
CA ASN A 173 -7.37 20.91 -21.32
C ASN A 173 -6.03 20.17 -21.47
N ILE A 174 -5.54 19.54 -20.39
CA ILE A 174 -4.31 18.73 -20.40
C ILE A 174 -4.45 17.54 -21.35
N SER A 175 -5.59 16.86 -21.31
CA SER A 175 -5.84 15.70 -22.18
C SER A 175 -5.79 16.08 -23.66
N SER A 176 -6.29 17.26 -24.01
CA SER A 176 -6.22 17.79 -25.37
C SER A 176 -4.78 18.15 -25.76
N GLY A 177 -4.03 18.80 -24.87
CA GLY A 177 -2.64 19.21 -25.11
C GLY A 177 -1.67 18.04 -25.27
N LEU A 178 -1.90 16.94 -24.53
CA LEU A 178 -1.04 15.76 -24.51
C LEU A 178 -1.55 14.61 -25.38
N ASN A 179 -2.63 14.80 -26.15
CA ASN A 179 -3.28 13.76 -26.95
C ASN A 179 -3.67 12.51 -26.14
N LEU A 180 -4.11 12.70 -24.89
CA LEU A 180 -4.52 11.62 -23.98
C LEU A 180 -6.02 11.28 -24.14
N PRO A 181 -6.45 10.07 -23.73
CA PRO A 181 -7.86 9.72 -23.72
C PRO A 181 -8.62 10.35 -22.54
N SER A 182 -9.24 11.52 -22.74
CA SER A 182 -9.84 12.33 -21.65
C SER A 182 -10.83 11.57 -20.77
N GLU A 183 -11.81 10.87 -21.38
CA GLU A 183 -12.80 10.10 -20.61
C GLU A 183 -12.15 9.02 -19.73
N LYS A 184 -11.07 8.39 -20.23
CA LYS A 184 -10.37 7.35 -19.49
C LYS A 184 -9.57 7.98 -18.34
N LEU A 185 -8.88 9.09 -18.61
CA LEU A 185 -8.14 9.85 -17.61
C LEU A 185 -9.04 10.29 -16.44
N GLN A 186 -10.21 10.85 -16.73
CA GLN A 186 -11.17 11.24 -15.69
C GLN A 186 -11.66 10.06 -14.86
N LYS A 187 -12.09 8.97 -15.52
CA LYS A 187 -12.57 7.75 -14.84
C LYS A 187 -11.50 7.12 -13.96
N ASP A 188 -10.26 7.06 -14.45
CA ASP A 188 -9.13 6.48 -13.72
C ASP A 188 -8.78 7.31 -12.47
N LEU A 189 -8.88 8.65 -12.54
CA LEU A 189 -8.68 9.54 -11.39
C LEU A 189 -9.84 9.49 -10.39
N GLU A 190 -11.09 9.42 -10.85
CA GLU A 190 -12.25 9.21 -9.99
C GLU A 190 -12.15 7.89 -9.22
N LEU A 191 -11.82 6.80 -9.91
CA LEU A 191 -11.63 5.49 -9.30
C LEU A 191 -10.47 5.49 -8.30
N TYR A 192 -9.35 6.13 -8.64
CA TYR A 192 -8.20 6.28 -7.74
C TYR A 192 -8.61 6.98 -6.44
N ARG A 193 -9.28 8.14 -6.52
CA ARG A 193 -9.75 8.90 -5.35
C ARG A 193 -10.75 8.11 -4.51
N SER A 194 -11.73 7.48 -5.14
CA SER A 194 -12.71 6.61 -4.46
C SER A 194 -12.03 5.44 -3.72
N ASN A 195 -11.00 4.84 -4.32
CA ASN A 195 -10.28 3.74 -3.70
C ASN A 195 -9.41 4.20 -2.51
N LEU A 196 -8.84 5.41 -2.58
CA LEU A 196 -8.17 6.02 -1.42
C LEU A 196 -9.12 6.23 -0.26
N GLU A 197 -10.33 6.75 -0.51
CA GLU A 197 -11.35 6.93 0.52
C GLU A 197 -11.79 5.61 1.15
N LYS A 198 -12.04 4.57 0.34
CA LYS A 198 -12.37 3.23 0.84
C LYS A 198 -11.26 2.65 1.70
N MET A 199 -10.00 2.86 1.32
CA MET A 199 -8.86 2.43 2.12
C MET A 199 -8.75 3.23 3.42
N ALA A 200 -8.96 4.54 3.40
CA ALA A 200 -9.05 5.38 4.59
C ALA A 200 -10.10 4.86 5.58
N GLN A 201 -11.30 4.54 5.08
CA GLN A 201 -12.38 3.96 5.89
C GLN A 201 -12.01 2.58 6.45
N ALA A 202 -11.45 1.68 5.62
CA ALA A 202 -11.02 0.36 6.06
C ALA A 202 -9.98 0.44 7.19
N ARG A 203 -9.06 1.41 7.14
CA ARG A 203 -8.03 1.63 8.17
C ARG A 203 -8.63 1.99 9.51
N VAL A 204 -9.61 2.89 9.54
CA VAL A 204 -10.30 3.28 10.78
C VAL A 204 -10.94 2.06 11.43
N VAL A 205 -11.63 1.23 10.66
CA VAL A 205 -12.27 0.00 11.17
C VAL A 205 -11.25 -0.98 11.76
N ILE A 206 -10.08 -1.13 11.15
CA ILE A 206 -9.02 -2.01 11.66
C ILE A 206 -8.44 -1.46 12.96
N GLU A 207 -8.14 -0.16 13.00
CA GLU A 207 -7.57 0.48 14.19
C GLU A 207 -8.53 0.33 15.38
N ASP A 208 -9.82 0.59 15.17
CA ASP A 208 -10.86 0.38 16.18
C ASP A 208 -10.92 -1.08 16.64
N ALA A 209 -10.81 -2.04 15.71
CA ALA A 209 -10.80 -3.47 16.03
C ALA A 209 -9.56 -3.87 16.84
N ILE A 210 -8.37 -3.36 16.49
CA ILE A 210 -7.12 -3.60 17.22
C ILE A 210 -7.21 -3.03 18.64
N GLN A 211 -7.72 -1.80 18.79
CA GLN A 211 -7.88 -1.17 20.10
C GLN A 211 -8.89 -1.95 20.97
N ALA A 212 -10.01 -2.38 20.38
CA ALA A 212 -11.00 -3.20 21.08
C ALA A 212 -10.42 -4.56 21.51
N ASP A 213 -9.66 -5.23 20.65
CA ASP A 213 -9.02 -6.50 20.97
C ASP A 213 -7.95 -6.35 22.05
N ARG A 214 -7.16 -5.27 22.00
CA ARG A 214 -6.17 -4.94 23.04
C ARG A 214 -6.85 -4.73 24.39
N LYS A 215 -7.91 -3.92 24.45
CA LYS A 215 -8.68 -3.68 25.67
C LYS A 215 -9.26 -4.97 26.24
N LYS A 216 -9.86 -5.82 25.40
CA LYS A 216 -10.37 -7.15 25.80
C LYS A 216 -9.27 -8.09 26.29
N ARG A 217 -8.04 -7.98 25.78
CA ARG A 217 -6.90 -8.78 26.26
C ARG A 217 -6.41 -8.28 27.61
N GLU A 218 -6.33 -6.96 27.80
CA GLU A 218 -5.95 -6.34 29.07
C GLU A 218 -6.98 -6.62 30.18
N GLU A 219 -8.28 -6.53 29.88
CA GLU A 219 -9.35 -6.90 30.81
C GLU A 219 -9.27 -8.37 31.22
N ARG A 220 -9.09 -9.29 30.26
CA ARG A 220 -8.90 -10.72 30.56
C ARG A 220 -7.62 -11.02 31.34
N ALA A 221 -6.56 -10.22 31.17
CA ALA A 221 -5.34 -10.36 31.95
C ALA A 221 -5.57 -9.92 33.40
N LYS A 222 -6.21 -8.77 33.62
CA LYS A 222 -6.58 -8.27 34.96
C LYS A 222 -7.51 -9.23 35.70
N GLU A 223 -8.55 -9.75 35.05
CA GLU A 223 -9.46 -10.73 35.65
C GLU A 223 -8.75 -12.03 36.06
N LYS A 224 -7.71 -12.44 35.32
CA LYS A 224 -6.89 -13.62 35.67
C LYS A 224 -5.97 -13.33 36.86
N GLU A 225 -5.38 -12.14 36.92
CA GLU A 225 -4.55 -11.71 38.05
C GLU A 225 -5.39 -11.60 39.33
N GLU A 226 -6.58 -11.00 39.27
CA GLU A 226 -7.51 -10.88 40.42
C GLU A 226 -7.99 -12.24 40.94
N LYS A 227 -8.27 -13.20 40.04
CA LYS A 227 -8.63 -14.58 40.41
C LYS A 227 -7.46 -15.38 40.99
N SER A 228 -6.22 -15.02 40.67
CA SER A 228 -5.02 -15.66 41.25
C SER A 228 -4.61 -15.06 42.59
N ALA A 229 -5.07 -13.84 42.90
CA ALA A 229 -4.74 -13.10 44.11
C ALA A 229 -5.74 -13.30 45.26
N THR A 230 -6.84 -14.04 45.08
CA THR A 230 -7.76 -14.39 46.16
C THR A 230 -7.26 -15.67 46.86
N PRO A 231 -6.80 -15.62 48.13
CA PRO A 231 -6.44 -16.82 48.85
C PRO A 231 -7.72 -17.61 49.16
N SER A 232 -7.69 -18.91 48.91
CA SER A 232 -8.70 -19.84 49.42
C SER A 232 -8.66 -19.81 50.94
N SER A 233 -9.50 -18.99 51.57
CA SER A 233 -9.77 -19.08 53.00
C SER A 233 -10.72 -20.25 53.23
N ASP A 234 -10.17 -21.46 53.26
CA ASP A 234 -10.82 -22.56 53.95
C ASP A 234 -9.96 -22.95 55.15
N SER A 235 -10.36 -22.40 56.28
CA SER A 235 -9.75 -22.60 57.58
C SER A 235 -10.25 -23.91 58.18
N THR A 236 -9.38 -24.92 58.20
CA THR A 236 -9.48 -26.05 59.16
C THR A 236 -9.39 -25.54 60.59
N PRO A 237 -10.08 -26.17 61.55
CA PRO A 237 -9.32 -26.58 62.74
C PRO A 237 -9.69 -27.95 63.33
N SER A 238 -8.61 -28.65 63.70
CA SER A 238 -8.40 -29.51 64.88
C SER A 238 -9.09 -30.87 65.02
N ALA A 239 -8.22 -31.88 65.13
CA ALA A 239 -8.44 -33.16 65.81
C ALA A 239 -8.69 -32.99 67.33
N PRO A 240 -9.15 -34.07 68.01
CA PRO A 240 -8.28 -34.71 68.99
C PRO A 240 -8.25 -36.25 68.94
N GLU A 241 -7.18 -36.79 69.54
CA GLU A 241 -6.79 -38.19 69.76
C GLU A 241 -7.80 -39.02 70.61
N GLU A 242 -7.88 -40.34 70.36
CA GLU A 242 -7.37 -41.42 71.26
C GLU A 242 -7.98 -42.82 70.93
N SER A 243 -7.12 -43.86 70.95
CA SER A 243 -7.30 -45.29 71.31
C SER A 243 -8.54 -46.07 70.80
N ASP A 244 -8.50 -47.33 70.34
CA ASP A 244 -7.85 -48.49 70.96
C ASP A 244 -7.99 -49.75 70.03
N SER A 245 -7.07 -50.69 70.24
CA SER A 245 -7.09 -52.16 70.07
C SER A 245 -7.84 -52.90 68.92
N SER A 246 -7.01 -53.60 68.13
CA SER A 246 -6.99 -55.07 67.95
C SER A 246 -7.96 -55.82 66.99
N SER A 247 -7.38 -56.94 66.48
CA SER A 247 -7.94 -58.12 65.81
C SER A 247 -8.17 -58.02 64.29
N ASP A 248 -7.34 -58.70 63.47
CA ASP A 248 -7.48 -60.11 63.03
C ASP A 248 -8.41 -60.14 61.78
N SER A 249 -8.05 -60.59 60.57
CA SER A 249 -7.46 -61.87 60.20
C SER A 249 -7.31 -61.91 58.67
N SER A 250 -6.22 -62.55 58.22
CA SER A 250 -6.02 -63.47 57.08
C SER A 250 -6.66 -63.29 55.68
N GLU A 251 -5.85 -63.74 54.70
CA GLU A 251 -6.20 -64.42 53.44
C GLU A 251 -6.71 -63.56 52.25
N ASP A 252 -6.30 -63.75 51.00
CA ASP A 252 -5.41 -64.74 50.41
C ASP A 252 -4.94 -64.29 49.02
N GLU A 253 -3.84 -64.92 48.58
CA GLU A 253 -3.46 -65.26 47.21
C GLU A 253 -3.48 -64.22 46.06
N ALA A 254 -2.27 -63.94 45.59
CA ALA A 254 -1.95 -63.58 44.20
C ALA A 254 -2.00 -64.84 43.29
N PRO A 255 -1.49 -64.85 42.03
CA PRO A 255 -1.18 -63.77 41.10
C PRO A 255 -1.61 -64.06 39.63
N SER A 256 -1.27 -63.09 38.76
CA SER A 256 -0.71 -63.28 37.40
C SER A 256 -1.57 -63.85 36.26
N SER A 257 -1.81 -63.03 35.25
CA SER A 257 -1.05 -63.05 33.98
C SER A 257 -1.20 -61.73 33.23
#